data_AF-A0A544YYB1-F1
#
_entry.id   AF-A0A544YYB1-F1
#
_cell.length_a   1.000
_cell.length_b   1.000
_cell.length_c   1.000
_cell.angle_alpha   90.00
_cell.angle_beta   90.00
_cell.angle_gamma   90.00
#
_symmetry.space_group_name_H-M   'P 1'
#
loop_
_entity.id
_entity.type
_entity.pdbx_description
1 polymer ?
#
loop_
_entity_poly.entity_id
_entity_poly.type
_entity_poly.pdbx_seq_one_letter_code
_entity_poly.pdbx_strand_id
1 'polypeptide(L)'
;MNPTLKWGLALAILLGLLDIAGVAGVWADEGPPAALAIGGGVVGVVTIVAAALARRRGAIPTVIGSRVVSALLSLPVYWADNAPDWSKIVIGIAIAATVAAIALLTVGRRAPHPA
;
A
#
# COMPACT_ATOMS: atom_id res chain seq x y z
N MET A 1 -6.98 5.67 20.04
CA MET A 1 -6.18 5.88 18.80
C MET A 1 -6.50 7.27 18.29
N ASN A 2 -5.49 8.12 18.06
CA ASN A 2 -5.72 9.49 17.58
C ASN A 2 -6.26 9.48 16.13
N PRO A 3 -6.93 10.56 15.67
CA PRO A 3 -7.53 10.60 14.34
C PRO A 3 -6.50 10.43 13.22
N THR A 4 -5.30 10.99 13.37
CA THR A 4 -4.21 10.88 12.38
C THR A 4 -3.81 9.42 12.13
N LEU A 5 -3.60 8.64 13.19
CA LEU A 5 -3.24 7.22 13.08
C LEU A 5 -4.40 6.40 12.52
N LYS A 6 -5.65 6.73 12.88
CA LYS A 6 -6.85 6.09 12.32
C LYS A 6 -6.96 6.30 10.81
N TRP A 7 -6.77 7.54 10.34
CA TRP A 7 -6.79 7.85 8.91
C TRP A 7 -5.62 7.20 8.15
N GLY A 8 -4.42 7.19 8.75
CA GLY A 8 -3.27 6.49 8.16
C GLY A 8 -3.51 5.00 7.99
N LEU A 9 -4.12 4.33 8.98
CA LEU A 9 -4.50 2.93 8.89
C LEU A 9 -5.62 2.69 7.87
N ALA A 10 -6.64 3.54 7.84
CA ALA A 10 -7.73 3.42 6.87
C ALA A 10 -7.20 3.51 5.43
N LEU A 11 -6.30 4.48 5.16
CA LEU A 11 -5.68 4.63 3.86
C LEU A 11 -4.77 3.43 3.52
N ALA A 12 -3.99 2.93 4.48
CA ALA A 12 -3.17 1.74 4.28
C ALA A 12 -4.00 0.48 3.98
N ILE A 13 -5.14 0.30 4.65
CA ILE A 13 -6.08 -0.80 4.38
C ILE A 13 -6.67 -0.67 2.97
N LEU A 14 -7.12 0.53 2.59
CA LEU A 14 -7.65 0.77 1.26
C LEU A 14 -6.63 0.43 0.17
N LEU A 15 -5.39 0.91 0.33
CA LEU A 15 -4.30 0.59 -0.58
C LEU A 15 -4.01 -0.93 -0.60
N GLY A 16 -4.06 -1.60 0.57
CA GLY A 16 -3.86 -3.04 0.66
C GLY A 16 -4.92 -3.84 -0.08
N LEU A 17 -6.17 -3.37 -0.05
CA LEU A 17 -7.26 -3.96 -0.83
C LEU A 17 -7.07 -3.75 -2.33
N LEU A 18 -6.57 -2.58 -2.74
CA LEU A 18 -6.25 -2.31 -4.14
C LEU A 18 -5.12 -3.22 -4.64
N ASP A 19 -4.08 -3.46 -3.83
CA ASP A 19 -3.02 -4.40 -4.18
C ASP A 19 -3.57 -5.82 -4.42
N ILE A 20 -4.50 -6.28 -3.57
CA ILE A 20 -5.16 -7.59 -3.72
C ILE A 20 -6.03 -7.61 -4.98
N ALA A 21 -6.80 -6.56 -5.22
CA ALA A 21 -7.63 -6.44 -6.42
C ALA A 21 -6.78 -6.44 -7.70
N GLY A 22 -5.58 -5.86 -7.65
CA GLY A 22 -4.63 -5.84 -8.76
C GLY A 22 -4.22 -7.23 -9.27
N VAL A 23 -4.31 -8.27 -8.44
CA VAL A 23 -4.06 -9.67 -8.84
C VAL A 23 -5.03 -10.11 -9.94
N ALA A 24 -6.26 -9.58 -9.98
CA ALA A 24 -7.22 -9.91 -11.03
C ALA A 24 -6.74 -9.46 -12.42
N GLY A 25 -5.87 -8.44 -12.49
CA GLY A 25 -5.30 -7.95 -13.73
C GLY A 25 -4.34 -8.91 -14.43
N VAL A 26 -3.90 -9.98 -13.77
CA VAL A 26 -3.01 -11.02 -14.37
C VAL A 26 -3.64 -11.68 -15.60
N TRP A 27 -4.96 -11.74 -15.65
CA TRP A 27 -5.71 -12.40 -16.72
C TRP A 27 -6.14 -11.45 -17.85
N ALA A 28 -5.75 -10.18 -17.78
CA ALA A 28 -6.00 -9.23 -18.86
C ALA A 28 -4.99 -9.40 -20.00
N ASP A 29 -5.40 -9.14 -21.24
CA ASP A 29 -4.55 -9.29 -22.44
C ASP A 29 -3.26 -8.44 -22.36
N GLU A 30 -3.31 -7.29 -21.69
CA GLU A 30 -2.18 -6.40 -21.42
C GLU A 30 -1.87 -6.31 -19.91
N GLY A 31 -2.07 -7.42 -19.19
CA GLY A 31 -1.88 -7.50 -17.75
C GLY A 31 -0.43 -7.34 -17.30
N PRO A 32 -0.19 -6.91 -16.05
CA PRO A 32 1.15 -6.86 -15.48
C PRO A 32 1.76 -8.26 -15.37
N PRO A 33 3.12 -8.38 -15.36
CA PRO A 33 3.79 -9.64 -15.09
C PRO A 33 3.25 -10.31 -13.83
N ALA A 34 2.86 -11.58 -13.93
CA ALA A 34 2.17 -12.30 -12.84
C ALA A 34 2.92 -12.25 -11.50
N ALA A 35 4.25 -12.30 -11.53
CA ALA A 35 5.08 -12.20 -10.33
C ALA A 35 4.91 -10.86 -9.59
N LEU A 36 4.79 -9.73 -10.32
CA LEU A 36 4.58 -8.41 -9.71
C LEU A 36 3.17 -8.28 -9.14
N ALA A 37 2.16 -8.75 -9.87
CA ALA A 37 0.77 -8.71 -9.43
C ALA A 37 0.54 -9.56 -8.18
N ILE A 38 1.02 -10.82 -8.19
CA ILE A 38 0.92 -11.72 -7.04
C ILE A 38 1.74 -11.18 -5.86
N GLY A 39 2.96 -10.69 -6.11
CA GLY A 39 3.81 -10.07 -5.09
C GLY A 39 3.11 -8.88 -4.42
N GLY A 40 2.53 -7.98 -5.22
CA GLY A 40 1.71 -6.87 -4.74
C GLY A 40 0.54 -7.36 -3.90
N GLY A 41 -0.24 -8.31 -4.39
CA GLY A 41 -1.37 -8.89 -3.65
C GLY A 41 -0.99 -9.48 -2.29
N VAL A 42 0.11 -10.24 -2.22
CA VAL A 42 0.64 -10.78 -0.95
C VAL A 42 1.02 -9.65 0.01
N VAL A 43 1.70 -8.61 -0.49
CA VAL A 43 2.05 -7.43 0.31
C VAL A 43 0.80 -6.69 0.80
N GLY A 44 -0.26 -6.63 -0.01
CA GLY A 44 -1.58 -6.13 0.37
C GLY A 44 -2.19 -6.88 1.55
N VAL A 45 -2.18 -8.22 1.50
CA VAL A 45 -2.65 -9.08 2.60
C VAL A 45 -1.83 -8.81 3.87
N VAL A 46 -0.50 -8.75 3.77
CA VAL A 46 0.38 -8.45 4.91
C VAL A 46 0.02 -7.10 5.54
N THR A 47 -0.25 -6.08 4.73
CA THR A 47 -0.67 -4.77 5.24
C THR A 47 -2.00 -4.84 5.97
N ILE A 48 -3.00 -5.53 5.43
CA ILE A 48 -4.33 -5.64 6.07
C ILE A 48 -4.21 -6.38 7.40
N VAL A 49 -3.48 -7.50 7.44
CA VAL A 49 -3.26 -8.28 8.66
C VAL A 49 -2.51 -7.44 9.70
N ALA A 50 -1.44 -6.74 9.30
CA ALA A 50 -0.70 -5.86 10.19
C ALA A 50 -1.56 -4.69 10.70
N ALA A 51 -2.42 -4.12 9.85
CA ALA A 51 -3.33 -3.04 10.23
C ALA A 51 -4.41 -3.52 11.22
N ALA A 52 -4.95 -4.73 11.05
CA ALA A 52 -5.87 -5.34 12.01
C ALA A 52 -5.21 -5.56 13.38
N LEU A 53 -3.92 -5.86 13.38
CA LEU A 53 -3.10 -6.04 14.57
C LEU A 53 -2.49 -4.74 15.11
N ALA A 54 -2.86 -3.56 14.59
CA ALA A 54 -2.24 -2.27 14.91
C ALA A 54 -2.17 -1.92 16.41
N ARG A 55 -3.00 -2.55 17.25
CA ARG A 55 -2.96 -2.39 18.72
C ARG A 55 -1.77 -3.13 19.38
N ARG A 56 -1.15 -4.08 18.69
CA ARG A 56 0.01 -4.84 19.18
C ARG A 56 1.31 -4.07 18.91
N ARG A 57 2.25 -4.13 19.85
CA ARG A 57 3.60 -3.56 19.67
C ARG A 57 4.22 -4.15 18.39
N GLY A 58 4.71 -3.28 17.49
CA GLY A 58 5.40 -3.67 16.26
C GLY A 58 4.56 -3.71 14.98
N ALA A 59 3.22 -3.66 15.06
CA ALA A 59 2.37 -3.76 13.88
C ALA A 59 2.43 -2.54 12.93
N ILE A 60 2.54 -1.32 13.47
CA ILE A 60 2.62 -0.08 12.67
C ILE A 60 3.89 -0.03 11.77
N PRO A 61 5.11 -0.34 12.27
CA PRO A 61 6.28 -0.51 11.41
C PRO A 61 6.07 -1.52 10.28
N THR A 62 5.40 -2.65 10.52
CA THR A 62 5.10 -3.64 9.48
C THR A 62 4.16 -3.09 8.41
N VAL A 63 3.12 -2.34 8.80
CA VAL A 63 2.25 -1.63 7.85
C VAL A 63 3.09 -0.69 6.98
N ILE A 64 3.96 0.12 7.57
CA ILE A 64 4.81 1.06 6.81
C ILE A 64 5.76 0.32 5.87
N GLY A 65 6.46 -0.71 6.36
CA GLY A 65 7.39 -1.49 5.56
C GLY A 65 6.71 -2.16 4.37
N SER A 66 5.56 -2.80 4.60
CA SER A 66 4.77 -3.40 3.52
C SER A 66 4.29 -2.35 2.49
N ARG A 67 3.89 -1.14 2.92
CA ARG A 67 3.56 -0.06 1.98
C ARG A 67 4.74 0.40 1.14
N VAL A 68 5.93 0.51 1.72
CA VAL A 68 7.17 0.82 0.96
C VAL A 68 7.44 -0.25 -0.08
N VAL A 69 7.36 -1.53 0.31
CA VAL A 69 7.54 -2.65 -0.63
C VAL A 69 6.49 -2.61 -1.75
N SER A 70 5.21 -2.33 -1.45
CA SER A 70 4.17 -2.19 -2.48
C SER A 70 4.48 -1.10 -3.50
N ALA A 71 4.91 0.06 -3.02
CA ALA A 71 5.30 1.18 -3.90
C ALA A 71 6.49 0.80 -4.79
N LEU A 72 7.49 0.10 -4.25
CA LEU A 72 8.64 -0.36 -5.03
C LEU A 72 8.27 -1.39 -6.10
N LEU A 73 7.39 -2.34 -5.77
CA LEU A 73 6.89 -3.34 -6.72
C LEU A 73 6.08 -2.73 -7.87
N SER A 74 5.54 -1.53 -7.66
CA SER A 74 4.76 -0.79 -8.65
C SER A 74 5.63 0.02 -9.62
N LEU A 75 6.90 0.29 -9.28
CA LEU A 75 7.79 1.10 -10.10
C LEU A 75 8.04 0.56 -11.52
N PRO A 76 8.19 -0.75 -11.77
CA PRO A 76 8.47 -1.28 -13.11
C PRO A 76 7.48 -0.83 -14.20
N VAL A 77 6.25 -0.41 -13.84
CA VAL A 77 5.26 0.13 -14.79
C VAL A 77 5.79 1.30 -15.62
N TYR A 78 6.71 2.11 -15.08
CA TYR A 78 7.27 3.27 -15.78
C TYR A 78 8.29 2.89 -16.87
N TRP A 79 8.78 1.65 -16.84
CA TRP A 79 9.74 1.09 -17.80
C TRP A 79 9.14 -0.04 -18.64
N ALA A 80 7.84 -0.33 -18.49
CA ALA A 80 7.14 -1.33 -19.28
C ALA A 80 6.65 -0.71 -20.59
N ASP A 81 7.19 -1.16 -21.72
CA ASP A 81 6.85 -0.64 -23.06
C ASP A 81 5.40 -0.92 -23.46
N ASN A 82 4.81 -1.98 -22.90
CA ASN A 82 3.44 -2.42 -23.16
C ASN A 82 2.42 -1.89 -22.14
N ALA A 83 2.83 -1.08 -21.15
CA ALA A 83 1.91 -0.57 -20.14
C ALA A 83 1.13 0.66 -20.68
N PRO A 84 -0.21 0.65 -20.62
CA PRO A 84 -1.01 1.81 -21.00
C PRO A 84 -0.64 3.06 -20.17
N ASP A 85 -0.67 4.24 -20.80
CA ASP A 85 -0.24 5.49 -20.14
C ASP A 85 -1.09 5.85 -18.92
N TRP A 86 -2.38 5.49 -18.92
CA TRP A 86 -3.25 5.69 -17.77
C TRP A 86 -2.77 4.90 -16.54
N SER A 87 -2.12 3.75 -16.73
CA SER A 87 -1.58 2.92 -15.64
C SER A 87 -0.48 3.65 -14.87
N LYS A 88 0.39 4.38 -15.59
CA LYS A 88 1.47 5.20 -14.99
C LYS A 88 0.91 6.31 -14.10
N ILE A 89 -0.22 6.90 -14.49
CA ILE A 89 -0.93 7.92 -13.72
C ILE A 89 -1.54 7.30 -12.46
N VAL A 90 -2.26 6.18 -12.60
CA VAL A 90 -2.89 5.47 -11.47
C VAL A 90 -1.84 5.04 -10.44
N ILE A 91 -0.71 4.49 -10.90
CA ILE A 91 0.40 4.10 -10.03
C ILE A 91 1.01 5.32 -9.34
N GLY A 92 1.15 6.45 -10.05
CA GLY A 92 1.64 7.70 -9.46
C GLY A 92 0.75 8.19 -8.32
N ILE A 93 -0.57 8.13 -8.49
CA ILE A 93 -1.55 8.45 -7.46
C ILE A 93 -1.43 7.47 -6.27
N ALA A 94 -1.29 6.17 -6.54
CA ALA A 94 -1.14 5.16 -5.49
C ALA A 94 0.14 5.33 -4.67
N ILE A 95 1.25 5.71 -5.31
CA ILE A 95 2.51 6.04 -4.63
C ILE A 95 2.34 7.30 -3.77
N ALA A 96 1.71 8.35 -4.28
CA ALA A 96 1.44 9.57 -3.50
C ALA A 96 0.55 9.27 -2.27
N ALA A 97 -0.51 8.48 -2.46
CA ALA A 97 -1.36 8.01 -1.37
C ALA A 97 -0.60 7.15 -0.35
N THR A 98 0.35 6.32 -0.82
CA THR A 98 1.25 5.55 0.03
C THR A 98 2.12 6.46 0.90
N VAL A 99 2.72 7.50 0.32
CA VAL A 99 3.50 8.49 1.07
C VAL A 99 2.63 9.19 2.12
N ALA A 100 1.41 9.58 1.76
CA ALA A 100 0.45 10.18 2.70
C ALA A 100 0.10 9.24 3.85
N ALA A 101 -0.17 7.96 3.56
CA ALA A 101 -0.43 6.95 4.58
C ALA A 101 0.76 6.79 5.54
N ILE A 102 1.98 6.70 4.99
CA ILE A 102 3.20 6.59 5.79
C ILE A 102 3.37 7.83 6.68
N ALA A 103 3.16 9.04 6.15
CA ALA A 103 3.24 10.28 6.92
C ALA A 103 2.21 10.32 8.07
N LEU A 104 0.96 9.92 7.82
CA LEU A 104 -0.06 9.85 8.85
C LEU A 104 0.30 8.83 9.94
N LEU A 105 0.84 7.67 9.56
CA LEU A 105 1.29 6.63 10.49
C LEU A 105 2.57 7.06 11.26
N THR A 106 3.47 7.85 10.66
CA THR A 106 4.69 8.37 11.32
C THR A 106 4.37 9.47 12.33
N VAL A 107 3.48 10.39 11.98
CA VAL A 107 3.06 11.48 12.85
C VAL A 107 2.14 10.95 13.94
N GLY A 108 1.13 10.14 13.57
CA GLY A 108 0.15 9.59 14.49
C GLY A 108 0.75 8.72 15.59
N ARG A 109 1.85 7.99 15.32
CA ARG A 109 2.54 7.18 16.35
C ARG A 109 3.38 8.00 17.34
N ARG A 110 3.77 9.23 16.97
CA ARG A 110 4.63 10.12 17.79
C ARG A 110 3.82 11.09 18.63
N ALA A 111 2.54 11.28 18.33
CA ALA A 111 1.70 12.20 19.07
C ALA A 111 1.51 11.73 20.53
N PRO A 112 1.61 12.64 21.51
CA PRO A 112 1.40 12.33 22.92
C PRO A 112 0.02 11.69 23.15
N HIS A 113 -0.03 10.71 24.06
CA HIS A 113 -1.32 10.18 24.51
C HIS A 113 -1.98 11.24 25.39
N PRO A 114 -3.22 11.70 25.11
CA PRO A 114 -3.93 12.54 26.07
C PRO A 114 -4.08 11.73 27.37
N ALA A 115 -3.72 12.39 28.48
CA ALA A 115 -3.76 11.86 29.84
C ALA A 115 -5.20 11.61 30.30
#